data_AF-A0A8S2NE34-F1
#
_entry.id   AF-A0A8S2NE34-F1
#
_cell.length_a   1.000
_cell.length_b   1.000
_cell.length_c   1.000
_cell.angle_alpha   90.00
_cell.angle_beta   90.00
_cell.angle_gamma   90.00
#
_symmetry.space_group_name_H-M   'P 1'
#
loop_
_entity.id
_entity.type
_entity.pdbx_description
1 polymer ?
#
loop_
_entity_poly.entity_id
_entity_poly.type
_entity_poly.pdbx_seq_one_letter_code
_entity_poly.pdbx_strand_id
1 'polypeptide(L)'
;ASTIDKDDPNWVIYLLYQQYQNDNGQICYAPIGFITVYLYYAYPEKRRPRVSQVLILPPYQRKGHGRRLLTAIYNDLRKDSRVQDITAEDPSDEFVALRDLVSLELCHKYLPDLFSKESILKTNRLTKEMIEKARDICKLTKQEIRRVYEICFLQSININDEEQMKIFRLLVKQRLYEPLQFDKRRRLQLADPTLEALATDPEKRKKYLSTQYEYVLEHYENILRAFDKYKD
;
A
#
# COMPACT_ATOMS: atom_id res chain seq x y z
N ALA A 1 -8.07 -18.61 -4.38
CA ALA A 1 -8.67 -17.69 -5.37
C ALA A 1 -9.99 -18.28 -5.85
N SER A 2 -11.06 -17.49 -5.85
CA SER A 2 -12.37 -17.87 -6.43
C SER A 2 -12.49 -17.29 -7.84
N THR A 3 -13.33 -17.90 -8.68
CA THR A 3 -13.62 -17.37 -10.03
C THR A 3 -14.48 -16.11 -9.93
N ILE A 4 -14.16 -15.09 -10.72
CA ILE A 4 -15.00 -13.88 -10.83
C ILE A 4 -16.25 -14.15 -11.67
N ASP A 5 -17.33 -13.45 -11.38
CA ASP A 5 -18.51 -13.38 -12.23
C ASP A 5 -18.18 -12.56 -13.48
N LYS A 6 -18.25 -13.19 -14.66
CA LYS A 6 -17.89 -12.56 -15.94
C LYS A 6 -18.97 -11.63 -16.46
N ASP A 7 -20.20 -11.77 -15.95
CA ASP A 7 -21.36 -11.02 -16.42
C ASP A 7 -21.58 -9.74 -15.59
N ASP A 8 -20.89 -9.60 -14.43
CA ASP A 8 -20.94 -8.37 -13.63
C ASP A 8 -20.05 -7.26 -14.23
N PRO A 9 -20.64 -6.16 -14.73
CA PRO A 9 -19.90 -5.08 -15.39
C PRO A 9 -19.00 -4.26 -14.44
N ASN A 10 -19.07 -4.49 -13.13
CA ASN A 10 -18.21 -3.82 -12.16
C ASN A 10 -16.81 -4.44 -12.07
N TRP A 11 -16.58 -5.61 -12.69
CA TRP A 11 -15.25 -6.18 -12.83
C TRP A 11 -14.47 -5.52 -13.96
N VAL A 12 -13.28 -5.02 -13.62
CA VAL A 12 -12.29 -4.50 -14.58
C VAL A 12 -11.05 -5.37 -14.51
N ILE A 13 -10.55 -5.79 -15.68
CA ILE A 13 -9.32 -6.59 -15.79
C ILE A 13 -8.26 -5.76 -16.51
N TYR A 14 -7.18 -5.46 -15.81
CA TYR A 14 -6.00 -4.83 -16.39
C TYR A 14 -5.01 -5.92 -16.82
N LEU A 15 -4.73 -5.99 -18.12
CA LEU A 15 -3.80 -6.96 -18.70
C LEU A 15 -2.47 -6.29 -19.06
N LEU A 16 -1.36 -6.88 -18.62
CA LEU A 16 -0.02 -6.53 -19.08
C LEU A 16 0.44 -7.56 -20.11
N TYR A 17 0.91 -7.08 -21.26
CA TYR A 17 1.43 -7.91 -22.33
C TYR A 17 2.75 -7.37 -22.88
N GLN A 18 3.56 -8.26 -23.46
CA GLN A 18 4.75 -7.94 -24.23
C GLN A 18 4.42 -7.98 -25.71
N GLN A 19 4.68 -6.89 -26.42
CA GLN A 19 4.67 -6.88 -27.88
C GLN A 19 6.02 -7.43 -28.38
N TYR A 20 5.99 -8.34 -29.35
CA TYR A 20 7.18 -8.87 -30.02
C TYR A 20 6.87 -9.12 -31.50
N GLN A 21 7.92 -9.30 -32.31
CA GLN A 21 7.79 -9.67 -33.71
C GLN A 21 8.14 -11.15 -33.87
N ASN A 22 7.28 -11.93 -34.54
CA ASN A 22 7.58 -13.33 -34.82
C ASN A 22 8.53 -13.48 -36.02
N ASP A 23 8.97 -14.70 -36.28
CA ASP A 23 9.89 -15.03 -37.38
C ASP A 23 9.36 -14.62 -38.77
N ASN A 24 8.03 -14.47 -38.90
CA ASN A 24 7.35 -14.02 -40.12
C ASN A 24 7.18 -12.50 -40.20
N GLY A 25 7.80 -11.74 -39.30
CA GLY A 25 7.71 -10.29 -39.26
C GLY A 25 6.39 -9.74 -38.71
N GLN A 26 5.49 -10.57 -38.16
CA GLN A 26 4.19 -10.14 -37.64
C GLN A 26 4.29 -9.70 -36.19
N ILE A 27 3.53 -8.67 -35.83
CA ILE A 27 3.41 -8.21 -34.45
C ILE A 27 2.52 -9.17 -33.66
N CYS A 28 3.06 -9.71 -32.57
CA CYS A 28 2.39 -10.62 -31.65
C CYS A 28 2.40 -10.06 -30.23
N TYR A 29 1.51 -10.57 -29.38
CA TYR A 29 1.35 -10.13 -27.99
C TYR A 29 1.39 -11.34 -27.05
N ALA A 30 2.35 -11.36 -26.13
CA ALA A 30 2.46 -12.38 -25.09
C ALA A 30 1.96 -11.84 -23.75
N PRO A 31 0.98 -12.47 -23.08
CA PRO A 31 0.52 -12.03 -21.78
C PRO A 31 1.63 -12.20 -20.73
N ILE A 32 1.85 -11.17 -19.92
CA ILE A 32 2.81 -11.17 -18.80
C ILE A 32 2.09 -11.42 -17.47
N GLY A 33 0.90 -10.84 -17.30
CA GLY A 33 0.16 -10.87 -16.05
C GLY A 33 -1.06 -9.98 -16.07
N PHE A 34 -1.86 -10.04 -15.01
CA PHE A 34 -3.09 -9.26 -14.89
C PHE A 34 -3.36 -8.83 -13.45
N ILE A 35 -4.20 -7.80 -13.31
CA ILE A 35 -4.82 -7.41 -12.03
C ILE A 35 -6.32 -7.24 -12.26
N THR A 36 -7.14 -7.84 -11.41
CA THR A 36 -8.59 -7.61 -11.39
C THR A 36 -8.94 -6.57 -10.34
N VAL A 37 -9.90 -5.71 -10.68
CA VAL A 37 -10.39 -4.63 -9.82
C VAL A 37 -11.91 -4.65 -9.86
N TYR A 38 -12.55 -4.70 -8.69
CA TYR A 38 -13.99 -4.56 -8.57
C TYR A 38 -14.38 -3.12 -8.22
N LEU A 39 -15.32 -2.53 -8.95
CA LEU A 39 -15.76 -1.16 -8.74
C LEU A 39 -16.93 -1.09 -7.74
N TYR A 40 -16.64 -1.13 -6.44
CA TYR A 40 -17.69 -0.98 -5.43
C TYR A 40 -18.35 0.41 -5.50
N TYR A 41 -19.66 0.45 -5.33
CA TYR A 41 -20.38 1.69 -5.07
C TYR A 41 -19.99 2.27 -3.70
N ALA A 42 -19.74 3.58 -3.67
CA ALA A 42 -19.51 4.35 -2.47
C ALA A 42 -20.48 5.53 -2.44
N TYR A 43 -21.37 5.56 -1.44
CA TYR A 43 -22.38 6.60 -1.30
C TYR A 43 -21.75 8.02 -1.26
N PRO A 44 -22.38 9.05 -1.87
CA PRO A 44 -23.65 8.99 -2.61
C PRO A 44 -23.50 8.65 -4.11
N GLU A 45 -22.39 8.97 -4.75
CA GLU A 45 -22.20 8.78 -6.20
C GLU A 45 -20.73 8.49 -6.56
N LYS A 46 -20.00 7.91 -5.62
CA LYS A 46 -18.58 7.58 -5.76
C LYS A 46 -18.38 6.10 -6.04
N ARG A 47 -17.15 5.76 -6.41
CA ARG A 47 -16.67 4.40 -6.59
C ARG A 47 -15.48 4.18 -5.66
N ARG A 48 -15.38 2.97 -5.13
CA ARG A 48 -14.25 2.46 -4.37
C ARG A 48 -13.71 1.21 -5.06
N PRO A 49 -12.83 1.37 -6.06
CA PRO A 49 -12.15 0.25 -6.68
C PRO A 49 -11.46 -0.62 -5.62
N ARG A 50 -11.61 -1.94 -5.73
CA ARG A 50 -10.94 -2.92 -4.87
C ARG A 50 -10.13 -3.87 -5.74
N VAL A 51 -8.82 -3.82 -5.61
CA VAL A 51 -7.92 -4.82 -6.20
C VAL A 51 -8.24 -6.17 -5.57
N SER A 52 -8.51 -7.19 -6.39
CA SER A 52 -8.88 -8.52 -5.91
C SER A 52 -7.81 -9.55 -6.24
N GLN A 53 -7.53 -9.78 -7.52
CA GLN A 53 -6.57 -10.79 -7.96
C GLN A 53 -5.39 -10.12 -8.64
N VAL A 54 -4.17 -10.55 -8.28
CA VAL A 54 -2.92 -10.02 -8.83
C VAL A 54 -2.06 -11.20 -9.26
N LEU A 55 -1.66 -11.24 -10.53
CA LEU A 55 -0.77 -12.27 -11.04
C LEU A 55 0.22 -11.68 -12.03
N ILE A 56 1.51 -11.90 -11.77
CA ILE A 56 2.56 -11.83 -12.78
C ILE A 56 3.03 -13.27 -13.01
N LEU A 57 3.03 -13.72 -14.26
CA LEU A 57 3.41 -15.09 -14.59
C LEU A 57 4.87 -15.35 -14.14
N PRO A 58 5.18 -16.56 -13.62
CA PRO A 58 6.47 -16.86 -13.00
C PRO A 58 7.73 -16.41 -13.78
N PRO A 59 7.81 -16.60 -15.12
CA PRO A 59 8.99 -16.18 -15.90
C PRO A 59 9.25 -14.66 -15.91
N TYR A 60 8.24 -13.86 -15.57
CA TYR A 60 8.28 -12.41 -15.57
C TYR A 60 8.29 -11.81 -14.15
N GLN A 61 8.34 -12.62 -13.10
CA GLN A 61 8.40 -12.08 -11.73
C GLN A 61 9.74 -11.41 -11.43
N ARG A 62 9.76 -10.54 -10.41
CA ARG A 62 10.95 -9.81 -9.91
C ARG A 62 11.66 -8.90 -10.95
N LYS A 63 11.05 -8.66 -12.11
CA LYS A 63 11.53 -7.75 -13.16
C LYS A 63 10.83 -6.38 -13.18
N GLY A 64 10.09 -6.03 -12.12
CA GLY A 64 9.38 -4.75 -12.00
C GLY A 64 8.03 -4.66 -12.74
N HIS A 65 7.55 -5.74 -13.37
CA HIS A 65 6.28 -5.76 -14.09
C HIS A 65 5.07 -5.48 -13.20
N GLY A 66 5.02 -6.05 -11.98
CA GLY A 66 3.96 -5.77 -11.01
C GLY A 66 3.89 -4.29 -10.63
N ARG A 67 5.05 -3.65 -10.43
CA ARG A 67 5.15 -2.19 -10.13
C ARG A 67 4.57 -1.38 -11.28
N ARG A 68 5.05 -1.64 -12.50
CA ARG A 68 4.58 -0.93 -13.71
C ARG A 68 3.08 -1.07 -13.92
N LEU A 69 2.54 -2.29 -13.77
CA LEU A 69 1.11 -2.56 -13.93
C LEU A 69 0.30 -1.83 -12.85
N LEU A 70 0.69 -1.94 -11.58
CA LEU A 70 -0.02 -1.28 -10.48
C LEU A 70 0.05 0.25 -10.61
N THR A 71 1.21 0.82 -10.94
CA THR A 71 1.36 2.26 -11.19
C THR A 71 0.48 2.72 -12.35
N ALA A 72 0.35 1.93 -13.42
CA ALA A 72 -0.55 2.25 -14.53
C ALA A 72 -2.03 2.26 -14.09
N ILE A 73 -2.44 1.31 -13.25
CA ILE A 73 -3.81 1.25 -12.69
C ILE A 73 -4.12 2.47 -11.83
N TYR A 74 -3.21 2.85 -10.92
CA TYR A 74 -3.40 4.07 -10.11
C TYR A 74 -3.47 5.32 -11.00
N ASN A 75 -2.64 5.42 -12.03
CA ASN A 75 -2.66 6.54 -12.98
C ASN A 75 -3.92 6.61 -13.83
N ASP A 76 -4.55 5.48 -14.12
CA ASP A 76 -5.83 5.41 -14.79
C ASP A 76 -6.96 5.84 -13.83
N LEU A 77 -7.10 5.15 -12.69
CA LEU A 77 -8.19 5.37 -11.74
C LEU A 77 -8.17 6.75 -11.08
N ARG A 78 -7.00 7.37 -10.88
CA ARG A 78 -6.92 8.71 -10.28
C ARG A 78 -7.49 9.82 -11.17
N LYS A 79 -7.62 9.59 -12.48
CA LYS A 79 -8.22 10.54 -13.43
C LYS A 79 -9.73 10.61 -13.27
N ASP A 80 -10.36 9.57 -12.71
CA ASP A 80 -11.79 9.56 -12.44
C ASP A 80 -12.09 10.24 -11.09
N SER A 81 -12.79 11.37 -11.13
CA SER A 81 -13.18 12.14 -9.93
C SER A 81 -14.17 11.38 -9.05
N ARG A 82 -14.86 10.38 -9.58
CA ARG A 82 -15.78 9.52 -8.82
C ARG A 82 -15.03 8.50 -7.96
N VAL A 83 -13.76 8.20 -8.27
CA VAL A 83 -12.94 7.30 -7.45
C VAL A 83 -12.55 8.01 -6.16
N GLN A 84 -12.98 7.43 -5.03
CA GLN A 84 -12.66 7.94 -3.70
C GLN A 84 -11.26 7.51 -3.24
N ASP A 85 -11.04 6.19 -3.22
CA ASP A 85 -9.80 5.53 -2.84
C ASP A 85 -9.77 4.12 -3.43
N ILE A 86 -8.56 3.57 -3.56
CA ILE A 86 -8.33 2.23 -4.12
C ILE A 86 -7.98 1.28 -2.98
N THR A 87 -8.79 0.24 -2.78
CA THR A 87 -8.62 -0.76 -1.72
C THR A 87 -8.05 -2.07 -2.27
N ALA A 88 -7.70 -3.01 -1.40
CA ALA A 88 -7.43 -4.40 -1.82
C ALA A 88 -8.17 -5.38 -0.92
N GLU A 89 -8.51 -6.51 -1.50
CA GLU A 89 -9.07 -7.68 -0.85
C GLU A 89 -7.93 -8.54 -0.30
N ASP A 90 -7.92 -8.77 1.01
CA ASP A 90 -6.99 -9.65 1.74
C ASP A 90 -5.55 -9.66 1.17
N PRO A 91 -4.87 -8.49 1.14
CA PRO A 91 -3.59 -8.35 0.45
C PRO A 91 -2.49 -9.18 1.14
N SER A 92 -1.70 -9.91 0.34
CA SER A 92 -0.50 -10.59 0.85
C SER A 92 0.60 -9.59 1.21
N ASP A 93 1.57 -10.02 2.04
CA ASP A 93 2.69 -9.17 2.44
C ASP A 93 3.50 -8.66 1.24
N GLU A 94 3.70 -9.49 0.21
CA GLU A 94 4.39 -9.08 -1.02
C GLU A 94 3.59 -8.03 -1.79
N PHE A 95 2.27 -8.15 -1.81
CA PHE A 95 1.43 -7.15 -2.46
C PHE A 95 1.37 -5.85 -1.65
N VAL A 96 1.36 -5.93 -0.32
CA VAL A 96 1.51 -4.75 0.55
C VAL A 96 2.84 -4.05 0.28
N ALA A 97 3.94 -4.79 0.14
CA ALA A 97 5.25 -4.22 -0.22
C ALA A 97 5.20 -3.51 -1.58
N LEU A 98 4.59 -4.14 -2.57
CA LEU A 98 4.41 -3.55 -3.90
C LEU A 98 3.58 -2.26 -3.84
N ARG A 99 2.48 -2.26 -3.08
CA ARG A 99 1.60 -1.11 -2.91
C ARG A 99 2.28 0.03 -2.16
N ASP A 100 3.04 -0.25 -1.11
CA ASP A 100 3.77 0.76 -0.36
C ASP A 100 4.79 1.49 -1.26
N LEU A 101 5.53 0.73 -2.09
CA LEU A 101 6.46 1.29 -3.06
C LEU A 101 5.75 2.21 -4.07
N VAL A 102 4.66 1.73 -4.69
CA VAL A 102 3.89 2.53 -5.66
C VAL A 102 3.25 3.75 -5.00
N SER A 103 2.74 3.61 -3.77
CA SER A 103 2.13 4.71 -3.02
C SER A 103 3.17 5.79 -2.66
N LEU A 104 4.37 5.37 -2.29
CA LEU A 104 5.52 6.25 -2.06
C LEU A 104 5.88 7.02 -3.34
N GLU A 105 6.02 6.33 -4.47
CA GLU A 105 6.27 6.94 -5.79
C GLU A 105 5.19 7.97 -6.16
N LEU A 106 3.92 7.66 -5.94
CA LEU A 106 2.81 8.57 -6.21
C LEU A 106 2.87 9.82 -5.32
N CYS A 107 3.13 9.66 -4.01
CA CYS A 107 3.25 10.79 -3.10
C CYS A 107 4.45 11.69 -3.44
N HIS A 108 5.61 11.13 -3.73
CA HIS A 108 6.77 11.92 -4.17
C HIS A 108 6.51 12.64 -5.50
N LYS A 109 5.83 11.98 -6.45
CA LYS A 109 5.56 12.55 -7.78
C LYS A 109 4.51 13.65 -7.77
N TYR A 110 3.42 13.46 -7.02
CA TYR A 110 2.23 14.33 -7.10
C TYR A 110 2.04 15.24 -5.89
N LEU A 111 2.73 14.97 -4.78
CA LEU A 111 2.66 15.75 -3.54
C LEU A 111 4.07 16.04 -2.98
N PRO A 112 5.02 16.51 -3.82
CA PRO A 112 6.42 16.66 -3.42
C PRO A 112 6.58 17.60 -2.22
N ASP A 113 5.78 18.67 -2.14
CA ASP A 113 5.88 19.65 -1.05
C ASP A 113 5.45 19.04 0.29
N LEU A 114 4.39 18.23 0.29
CA LEU A 114 3.82 17.64 1.51
C LEU A 114 4.64 16.46 2.02
N PHE A 115 5.15 15.62 1.12
CA PHE A 115 5.96 14.43 1.46
C PHE A 115 7.46 14.66 1.25
N SER A 116 7.89 15.93 1.28
CA SER A 116 9.30 16.32 1.31
C SER A 116 9.93 16.04 2.68
N LYS A 117 11.26 15.86 2.69
CA LYS A 117 12.04 15.75 3.94
C LYS A 117 11.76 16.91 4.90
N GLU A 118 11.69 18.13 4.38
CA GLU A 118 11.45 19.34 5.18
C GLU A 118 10.07 19.34 5.84
N SER A 119 9.01 19.02 5.08
CA SER A 119 7.64 18.97 5.59
C SER A 119 7.46 17.88 6.65
N ILE A 120 8.04 16.70 6.40
CA ILE A 120 7.96 15.55 7.30
C ILE A 120 8.63 15.86 8.65
N LEU A 121 9.87 16.39 8.63
CA LEU A 121 10.61 16.73 9.85
C LEU A 121 10.02 17.93 10.59
N LYS A 122 9.42 18.90 9.87
CA LYS A 122 8.77 20.05 10.48
C LYS A 122 7.52 19.66 11.27
N THR A 123 6.75 18.71 10.76
CA THR A 123 5.47 18.34 11.36
C THR A 123 5.60 17.28 12.45
N ASN A 124 6.53 16.32 12.29
CA ASN A 124 6.71 15.17 13.17
C ASN A 124 5.43 14.35 13.43
N ARG A 125 4.39 14.56 12.62
CA ARG A 125 3.12 13.82 12.65
C ARG A 125 2.42 13.90 11.30
N LEU A 126 1.62 12.87 11.00
CA LEU A 126 0.74 12.89 9.85
C LEU A 126 -0.35 13.96 10.02
N THR A 127 -0.36 14.96 9.14
CA THR A 127 -1.34 16.06 9.20
C THR A 127 -2.62 15.73 8.44
N LYS A 128 -3.71 16.45 8.75
CA LYS A 128 -4.99 16.31 8.03
C LYS A 128 -4.84 16.64 6.55
N GLU A 129 -4.09 17.69 6.23
CA GLU A 129 -3.81 18.10 4.85
C GLU A 129 -3.14 17.00 4.05
N MET A 130 -2.11 16.33 4.61
CA MET A 130 -1.45 15.20 3.95
C MET A 130 -2.43 14.06 3.66
N ILE A 131 -3.33 13.77 4.61
CA ILE A 131 -4.35 12.73 4.45
C ILE A 131 -5.34 13.10 3.35
N GLU A 132 -5.86 14.31 3.36
CA GLU A 132 -6.85 14.79 2.39
C GLU A 132 -6.25 14.83 0.99
N LYS A 133 -5.07 15.43 0.82
CA LYS A 133 -4.39 15.54 -0.47
C LYS A 133 -3.96 14.18 -1.01
N ALA A 134 -3.40 13.29 -0.19
CA ALA A 134 -3.02 11.95 -0.65
C ALA A 134 -4.24 11.09 -1.01
N ARG A 135 -5.36 11.24 -0.32
CA ARG A 135 -6.63 10.60 -0.71
C ARG A 135 -7.14 11.17 -2.02
N ASP A 136 -7.24 12.49 -2.15
CA ASP A 136 -7.93 13.11 -3.29
C ASP A 136 -7.12 13.00 -4.58
N ILE A 137 -5.80 13.19 -4.49
CA ILE A 137 -4.87 13.21 -5.62
C ILE A 137 -4.37 11.80 -5.91
N CYS A 138 -3.86 11.07 -4.92
CA CYS A 138 -3.25 9.74 -5.13
C CYS A 138 -4.24 8.56 -4.95
N LYS A 139 -5.48 8.81 -4.52
CA LYS A 139 -6.52 7.78 -4.29
C LYS A 139 -6.09 6.71 -3.28
N LEU A 140 -5.27 7.08 -2.30
CA LEU A 140 -4.76 6.18 -1.28
C LEU A 140 -5.75 6.05 -0.11
N THR A 141 -5.82 4.86 0.50
CA THR A 141 -6.55 4.65 1.75
C THR A 141 -5.83 5.30 2.93
N LYS A 142 -6.55 5.53 4.04
CA LYS A 142 -5.95 6.09 5.27
C LYS A 142 -4.78 5.23 5.79
N GLN A 143 -4.87 3.91 5.64
CA GLN A 143 -3.82 2.99 6.10
C GLN A 143 -2.56 3.11 5.23
N GLU A 144 -2.71 3.15 3.90
CA GLU A 144 -1.58 3.38 2.98
C GLU A 144 -0.90 4.72 3.24
N ILE A 145 -1.67 5.79 3.37
CA ILE A 145 -1.13 7.15 3.63
C ILE A 145 -0.26 7.15 4.89
N ARG A 146 -0.72 6.48 5.95
CA ARG A 146 0.03 6.40 7.20
C ARG A 146 1.35 5.62 7.03
N ARG A 147 1.35 4.52 6.27
CA ARG A 147 2.56 3.75 5.97
C ARG A 147 3.53 4.58 5.14
N VAL A 148 3.05 5.25 4.08
CA VAL A 148 3.88 6.14 3.25
C VAL A 148 4.50 7.26 4.09
N TYR A 149 3.73 7.88 4.99
CA TYR A 149 4.26 8.88 5.90
C TYR A 149 5.38 8.32 6.80
N GLU A 150 5.17 7.14 7.40
CA GLU A 150 6.20 6.48 8.22
C GLU A 150 7.46 6.16 7.41
N ILE A 151 7.32 5.72 6.15
CA ILE A 151 8.44 5.44 5.23
C ILE A 151 9.19 6.74 4.90
N CYS A 152 8.49 7.81 4.53
CA CYS A 152 9.10 9.13 4.29
C CYS A 152 9.78 9.67 5.56
N PHE A 153 9.21 9.43 6.74
CA PHE A 153 9.81 9.79 8.02
C PHE A 153 11.13 9.06 8.23
N LEU A 154 11.15 7.73 8.06
CA LEU A 154 12.37 6.93 8.15
C LEU A 154 13.44 7.39 7.15
N GLN A 155 13.04 7.73 5.92
CA GLN A 155 13.95 8.29 4.89
C GLN A 155 14.54 9.65 5.28
N SER A 156 13.81 10.43 6.08
CA SER A 156 14.14 11.82 6.39
C SER A 156 15.04 11.98 7.62
N ILE A 157 14.93 11.06 8.58
CA ILE A 157 15.64 11.15 9.86
C ILE A 157 17.09 10.68 9.77
N ASN A 158 17.90 11.11 10.75
CA ASN A 158 19.19 10.50 11.02
C ASN A 158 19.01 9.27 11.91
N ILE A 159 19.33 8.09 11.41
CA ILE A 159 19.22 6.82 12.16
C ILE A 159 20.10 6.77 13.42
N ASN A 160 21.14 7.61 13.49
CA ASN A 160 22.02 7.71 14.65
C ASN A 160 21.51 8.70 15.71
N ASP A 161 20.44 9.44 15.42
CA ASP A 161 19.79 10.35 16.37
C ASP A 161 18.73 9.58 17.18
N GLU A 162 19.01 9.36 18.47
CA GLU A 162 18.14 8.60 19.36
C GLU A 162 16.75 9.23 19.53
N GLU A 163 16.63 10.56 19.55
CA GLU A 163 15.35 11.24 19.74
C GLU A 163 14.48 11.14 18.48
N GLN A 164 15.07 11.29 17.29
CA GLN A 164 14.33 11.09 16.03
C GLN A 164 13.88 9.64 15.85
N MET A 165 14.75 8.68 16.17
CA MET A 165 14.42 7.25 16.13
C MET A 165 13.33 6.89 17.15
N LYS A 166 13.32 7.53 18.31
CA LYS A 166 12.27 7.37 19.32
C LYS A 166 10.92 7.90 18.81
N ILE A 167 10.89 9.06 18.15
CA ILE A 167 9.67 9.60 17.52
C ILE A 167 9.15 8.61 16.47
N PHE A 168 10.02 8.15 15.57
CA PHE A 168 9.67 7.15 14.55
C PHE A 168 9.08 5.87 15.18
N ARG A 169 9.75 5.34 16.22
CA ARG A 169 9.30 4.15 16.93
C ARG A 169 7.92 4.33 17.56
N LEU A 170 7.63 5.50 18.12
CA LEU A 170 6.33 5.81 18.69
C LEU A 170 5.24 5.88 17.61
N LEU A 171 5.52 6.51 16.46
CA LEU A 171 4.59 6.59 15.33
C LEU A 171 4.15 5.19 14.84
N VAL A 172 5.12 4.31 14.61
CA VAL A 172 4.89 2.93 14.16
C VAL A 172 4.14 2.13 15.22
N LYS A 173 4.60 2.17 16.49
CA LYS A 173 3.95 1.42 17.57
C LYS A 173 2.52 1.89 17.82
N GLN A 174 2.24 3.18 17.68
CA GLN A 174 0.88 3.71 17.77
C GLN A 174 -0.02 3.14 16.67
N ARG A 175 0.50 2.94 15.45
CA ARG A 175 -0.25 2.30 14.36
C ARG A 175 -0.55 0.85 14.66
N LEU A 176 0.45 0.09 15.10
CA LEU A 176 0.33 -1.32 15.44
C LEU A 176 -0.59 -1.55 16.65
N TYR A 177 -0.65 -0.58 17.57
CA TYR A 177 -1.50 -0.67 18.76
C TYR A 177 -2.97 -0.30 18.47
N GLU A 178 -3.28 0.50 17.45
CA GLU A 178 -4.64 0.96 17.16
C GLU A 178 -5.65 -0.20 16.92
N PRO A 179 -5.35 -1.24 16.12
CA PRO A 179 -6.20 -2.44 16.02
C PRO A 179 -6.41 -3.15 17.36
N LEU A 180 -5.43 -3.08 18.26
CA LEU A 180 -5.50 -3.66 19.60
C LEU A 180 -6.33 -2.80 20.57
N GLN A 181 -6.90 -1.67 20.15
CA GLN A 181 -7.84 -0.88 20.95
C GLN A 181 -9.30 -1.03 20.50
N PHE A 182 -9.53 -1.45 19.24
CA PHE A 182 -10.89 -1.52 18.69
C PHE A 182 -11.75 -2.64 19.32
N ASP A 183 -13.03 -2.29 19.49
CA ASP A 183 -14.19 -3.01 20.04
C ASP A 183 -14.04 -4.49 20.44
N LYS A 184 -14.41 -4.75 21.71
CA LYS A 184 -14.75 -6.09 22.25
C LYS A 184 -15.59 -6.92 21.25
N ARG A 185 -16.53 -6.29 20.53
CA ARG A 185 -17.43 -6.92 19.54
C ARG A 185 -16.72 -7.47 18.30
N ARG A 186 -15.67 -6.80 17.80
CA ARG A 186 -14.90 -7.28 16.63
C ARG A 186 -13.94 -8.42 17.00
N ARG A 187 -13.39 -8.39 18.23
CA ARG A 187 -12.60 -9.50 18.78
C ARG A 187 -13.43 -10.78 18.92
N LEU A 188 -14.66 -10.66 19.40
CA LEU A 188 -15.64 -11.75 19.47
C LEU A 188 -16.03 -12.31 18.09
N GLN A 189 -16.06 -11.48 17.04
CA GLN A 189 -16.35 -11.93 15.67
C GLN A 189 -15.15 -12.60 14.98
N LEU A 190 -13.93 -12.16 15.26
CA LEU A 190 -12.71 -12.71 14.65
C LEU A 190 -12.27 -14.03 15.31
N ALA A 191 -12.69 -14.29 16.55
CA ALA A 191 -12.34 -15.47 17.33
C ALA A 191 -10.83 -15.80 17.30
N ASP A 192 -9.97 -14.78 17.15
CA ASP A 192 -8.52 -14.95 17.11
C ASP A 192 -7.98 -14.96 18.54
N PRO A 193 -7.57 -16.13 19.07
CA PRO A 193 -7.08 -16.26 20.44
C PRO A 193 -5.83 -15.41 20.71
N THR A 194 -5.08 -15.09 19.66
CA THR A 194 -3.86 -14.28 19.70
C THR A 194 -4.19 -12.84 20.05
N LEU A 195 -5.20 -12.25 19.41
CA LEU A 195 -5.61 -10.87 19.66
C LEU A 195 -6.21 -10.67 21.05
N GLU A 196 -6.89 -11.70 21.57
CA GLU A 196 -7.42 -11.68 22.94
C GLU A 196 -6.30 -11.73 23.98
N ALA A 197 -5.34 -12.64 23.84
CA ALA A 197 -4.19 -12.73 24.73
C ALA A 197 -3.34 -11.44 24.74
N LEU A 198 -3.16 -10.80 23.59
CA LEU A 198 -2.44 -9.52 23.45
C LEU A 198 -3.21 -8.34 24.06
N ALA A 199 -4.53 -8.44 24.23
CA ALA A 199 -5.33 -7.40 24.84
C ALA A 199 -5.29 -7.45 26.37
N THR A 200 -5.23 -8.66 26.95
CA THR A 200 -5.30 -8.89 28.39
C THR A 200 -3.94 -8.87 29.08
N ASP A 201 -2.87 -9.24 28.36
CA ASP A 201 -1.52 -9.37 28.91
C ASP A 201 -0.60 -8.23 28.41
N PRO A 202 -0.25 -7.26 29.27
CA PRO A 202 0.62 -6.14 28.90
C PRO A 202 2.03 -6.56 28.46
N GLU A 203 2.58 -7.65 28.99
CA GLU A 203 3.93 -8.12 28.65
C GLU A 203 3.95 -8.78 27.28
N LYS A 204 3.02 -9.70 27.02
CA LYS A 204 2.86 -10.31 25.69
C LYS A 204 2.62 -9.24 24.63
N ARG A 205 1.79 -8.25 24.94
CA ARG A 205 1.55 -7.09 24.07
C ARG A 205 2.83 -6.30 23.78
N LYS A 206 3.60 -5.98 24.82
CA LYS A 206 4.87 -5.24 24.67
C LYS A 206 5.86 -6.01 23.79
N LYS A 207 5.97 -7.34 23.99
CA LYS A 207 6.81 -8.22 23.19
C LYS A 207 6.35 -8.25 21.73
N TYR A 208 5.06 -8.47 21.49
CA TYR A 208 4.47 -8.47 20.14
C TYR A 208 4.72 -7.15 19.40
N LEU A 209 4.45 -6.01 20.05
CA LEU A 209 4.69 -4.69 19.44
C LEU A 209 6.17 -4.43 19.15
N SER A 210 7.10 -5.05 19.88
CA SER A 210 8.53 -4.97 19.58
C SER A 210 8.88 -5.78 18.34
N THR A 211 8.45 -7.04 18.27
CA THR A 211 8.70 -7.93 17.12
C THR A 211 8.06 -7.37 15.85
N GLN A 212 6.82 -6.88 15.93
CA GLN A 212 6.15 -6.26 14.77
C GLN A 212 6.82 -4.96 14.35
N TYR A 213 7.37 -4.19 15.28
CA TYR A 213 8.14 -3.00 14.95
C TYR A 213 9.40 -3.35 14.15
N GLU A 214 10.14 -4.40 14.56
CA GLU A 214 11.32 -4.87 13.83
C GLU A 214 10.99 -5.32 12.41
N TYR A 215 9.91 -6.10 12.24
CA TYR A 215 9.42 -6.49 10.92
C TYR A 215 9.04 -5.29 10.05
N VAL A 216 8.34 -4.29 10.62
CA VAL A 216 7.98 -3.08 9.89
C VAL A 216 9.21 -2.27 9.49
N LEU A 217 10.22 -2.19 10.36
CA LEU A 217 11.46 -1.48 10.06
C LEU A 217 12.19 -2.13 8.89
N GLU A 218 12.39 -3.45 8.93
CA GLU A 218 12.99 -4.20 7.82
C GLU A 218 12.20 -4.04 6.52
N HIS A 219 10.87 -4.12 6.60
CA HIS A 219 9.99 -3.89 5.46
C HIS A 219 10.21 -2.49 4.88
N TYR A 220 10.22 -1.44 5.69
CA TYR A 220 10.43 -0.06 5.22
C TYR A 220 11.83 0.15 4.62
N GLU A 221 12.88 -0.42 5.21
CA GLU A 221 14.22 -0.38 4.62
C GLU A 221 14.24 -1.04 3.23
N ASN A 222 13.56 -2.17 3.07
CA ASN A 222 13.44 -2.84 1.77
C ASN A 222 12.65 -2.00 0.75
N ILE A 223 11.60 -1.30 1.17
CA ILE A 223 10.88 -0.35 0.31
C ILE A 223 11.79 0.80 -0.10
N LEU A 224 12.56 1.39 0.81
CA LEU A 224 13.47 2.50 0.49
C LEU A 224 14.57 2.06 -0.48
N ARG A 225 15.18 0.88 -0.27
CA ARG A 225 16.14 0.30 -1.23
C ARG A 225 15.53 0.10 -2.61
N ALA A 226 14.29 -0.38 -2.67
CA ALA A 226 13.59 -0.55 -3.95
C ALA A 226 13.24 0.80 -4.59
N PHE A 227 12.84 1.80 -3.80
CA PHE A 227 12.53 3.14 -4.26
C PHE A 227 13.75 3.82 -4.89
N ASP A 228 14.90 3.76 -4.23
CA ASP A 228 16.15 4.32 -4.76
C ASP A 228 16.59 3.60 -6.05
N LYS A 229 16.39 2.28 -6.14
CA LYS A 229 16.68 1.50 -7.37
C LYS A 229 15.86 1.94 -8.58
N TYR A 230 14.65 2.46 -8.38
CA TYR A 230 13.72 2.84 -9.47
C TYR A 230 13.58 4.35 -9.64
N LYS A 231 14.48 5.13 -9.02
CA LYS A 231 14.49 6.60 -9.08
C LYS A 231 15.04 7.15 -10.39
N ASP A 232 15.68 6.31 -11.20
CA ASP A 232 16.20 6.59 -12.54
C ASP A 232 15.22 6.22 -13.67
#